data_AF-A0A1H7A3K7-F1
#
_entry.id   AF-A0A1H7A3K7-F1
#
_cell.length_a   1.000
_cell.length_b   1.000
_cell.length_c   1.000
_cell.angle_alpha   90.00
_cell.angle_beta   90.00
_cell.angle_gamma   90.00
#
_symmetry.space_group_name_H-M   'P 1'
#
loop_
_entity.id
_entity.type
_entity.pdbx_description
1 polymer ?
#
loop_
_entity_poly.entity_id
_entity_poly.type
_entity_poly.pdbx_seq_one_letter_code
_entity_poly.pdbx_strand_id
1 'polypeptide(L)'
;MHSERIRLAALHDKVMSAAEAASLIKDGMTVGMSGFACAGDAKAVPFALVERASHEPLSISLITGASIGNGLDKLMAESGLLARRMPFQADPALRKAINDGQVMFVDQHLSETVEQMRSHQLKRPDIAVIE
;
A
#
# COMPACT_ATOMS: atom_id res chain seq x y z
N MET A 1 -26.50 2.92 -3.08
CA MET A 1 -25.48 2.76 -2.01
C MET A 1 -24.23 3.61 -2.29
N HIS A 2 -23.61 3.54 -3.48
CA HIS A 2 -22.43 4.39 -3.79
C HIS A 2 -22.75 5.87 -4.03
N SER A 3 -23.89 6.19 -4.66
CA SER A 3 -24.31 7.55 -5.00
C SER A 3 -24.49 8.49 -3.79
N GLU A 4 -24.82 7.95 -2.62
CA GLU A 4 -24.95 8.73 -1.37
C GLU A 4 -23.59 9.15 -0.78
N ARG A 5 -22.53 8.36 -1.05
CA ARG A 5 -21.16 8.65 -0.60
C ARG A 5 -20.38 9.46 -1.63
N ILE A 6 -20.57 9.17 -2.92
CA ILE A 6 -19.91 9.84 -4.03
C ILE A 6 -20.81 10.97 -4.55
N ARG A 7 -20.66 12.16 -3.96
CA ARG A 7 -21.52 13.33 -4.22
C ARG A 7 -21.29 13.99 -5.58
N LEU A 8 -20.15 13.75 -6.22
CA LEU A 8 -19.85 14.26 -7.56
C LEU A 8 -20.20 13.19 -8.60
N ALA A 9 -21.29 13.41 -9.35
CA ALA A 9 -21.84 12.43 -10.30
C ALA A 9 -20.82 11.96 -11.35
N ALA A 10 -19.94 12.85 -11.84
CA ALA A 10 -18.91 12.51 -12.82
C ALA A 10 -17.91 11.43 -12.35
N LEU A 11 -17.85 11.14 -11.04
CA LEU A 11 -17.00 10.08 -10.49
C LEU A 11 -17.69 8.71 -10.46
N HIS A 12 -19.00 8.63 -10.74
CA HIS A 12 -19.71 7.34 -10.75
C HIS A 12 -19.17 6.41 -11.83
N ASP A 13 -18.76 6.95 -12.98
CA ASP A 13 -18.15 6.19 -14.08
C ASP A 13 -16.75 5.66 -13.76
N LYS A 14 -16.18 6.03 -12.61
CA LYS A 14 -14.90 5.52 -12.10
C LYS A 14 -15.07 4.43 -11.05
N VAL A 15 -16.30 4.11 -10.67
CA VAL A 15 -16.57 2.99 -9.77
C VAL A 15 -16.27 1.69 -10.51
N MET A 16 -15.37 0.90 -9.94
CA MET A 16 -14.93 -0.38 -10.48
C MET A 16 -14.69 -1.38 -9.34
N SER A 17 -14.52 -2.65 -9.68
CA SER A 17 -14.20 -3.69 -8.71
C SER A 17 -12.80 -3.51 -8.12
N ALA A 18 -12.56 -4.13 -6.96
CA ALA A 18 -11.24 -4.11 -6.33
C ALA A 18 -10.16 -4.76 -7.22
N ALA A 19 -10.51 -5.81 -7.98
CA ALA A 19 -9.60 -6.48 -8.90
C ALA A 19 -9.23 -5.58 -10.09
N GLU A 20 -10.20 -4.89 -10.67
CA GLU A 20 -9.96 -3.90 -11.74
C GLU A 20 -9.08 -2.75 -11.24
N ALA A 21 -9.36 -2.22 -10.04
CA ALA A 21 -8.53 -1.18 -9.43
C ALA A 21 -7.11 -1.66 -9.13
N ALA A 22 -6.96 -2.88 -8.57
CA ALA A 22 -5.65 -3.48 -8.31
C ALA A 22 -4.85 -3.62 -9.62
N SER A 23 -5.51 -3.96 -10.74
CA SER A 23 -4.87 -4.09 -12.07
C SER A 23 -4.11 -2.85 -12.53
N LEU A 24 -4.42 -1.66 -11.99
CA LEU A 24 -3.72 -0.41 -12.29
C LEU A 24 -2.34 -0.34 -11.64
N ILE A 25 -2.12 -1.07 -10.54
CA ILE A 25 -0.82 -1.17 -9.86
C ILE A 25 0.04 -2.15 -10.65
N LYS A 26 1.25 -1.75 -11.05
CA LYS A 26 2.17 -2.58 -11.85
C LYS A 26 3.44 -2.91 -11.08
N ASP A 27 4.18 -3.90 -11.58
CA ASP A 27 5.49 -4.27 -11.03
C ASP A 27 6.46 -3.07 -11.00
N GLY A 28 7.23 -2.98 -9.92
CA GLY A 28 8.18 -1.89 -9.67
C GLY A 28 7.57 -0.55 -9.25
N MET A 29 6.23 -0.44 -9.16
CA MET A 29 5.59 0.81 -8.74
C MET A 29 5.81 1.12 -7.25
N THR A 30 5.81 2.42 -6.96
CA THR A 30 5.71 2.95 -5.61
C THR A 30 4.24 3.26 -5.30
N VAL A 31 3.69 2.58 -4.30
CA VAL A 31 2.30 2.73 -3.88
C VAL A 31 2.24 3.50 -2.57
N GLY A 32 1.49 4.60 -2.57
CA GLY A 32 1.12 5.31 -1.36
C GLY A 32 -0.23 4.80 -0.87
N MET A 33 -0.35 4.44 0.39
CA MET A 33 -1.59 3.85 0.93
C MET A 33 -1.98 4.52 2.24
N SER A 34 -3.28 4.78 2.40
CA SER A 34 -3.81 5.25 3.68
C SER A 34 -3.65 4.17 4.76
N GLY A 35 -3.58 4.61 6.02
CA GLY A 35 -3.44 3.73 7.17
C GLY A 35 -2.47 4.29 8.20
N PHE A 36 -2.97 4.46 9.42
CA PHE A 36 -2.20 4.92 10.56
C PHE A 36 -2.73 4.24 11.83
N ALA A 37 -1.88 3.48 12.51
CA ALA A 37 -2.24 2.76 13.74
C ALA A 37 -3.51 1.88 13.58
N CYS A 38 -3.61 1.16 12.47
CA CYS A 38 -4.75 0.29 12.14
C CYS A 38 -6.10 1.02 11.90
N ALA A 39 -6.07 2.33 11.67
CA ALA A 39 -7.25 3.13 11.30
C ALA A 39 -7.09 3.73 9.90
N GLY A 40 -8.17 3.78 9.13
CA GLY A 40 -8.22 4.42 7.81
C GLY A 40 -7.43 3.68 6.72
N ASP A 41 -7.12 2.40 6.92
CA ASP A 41 -6.36 1.60 5.96
C ASP A 41 -7.23 1.18 4.78
N ALA A 42 -6.72 1.30 3.55
CA ALA A 42 -7.36 0.70 2.40
C ALA A 42 -7.37 -0.83 2.55
N LYS A 43 -8.49 -1.48 2.20
CA LYS A 43 -8.71 -2.92 2.46
C LYS A 43 -8.85 -3.71 1.17
N ALA A 44 -9.97 -3.52 0.45
CA ALA A 44 -10.35 -4.38 -0.67
C ALA A 44 -9.32 -4.43 -1.82
N VAL A 45 -8.78 -3.27 -2.23
CA VAL A 45 -7.79 -3.19 -3.31
C VAL A 45 -6.47 -3.89 -2.93
N PRO A 46 -5.89 -3.64 -1.74
CA PRO A 46 -4.73 -4.39 -1.28
C PRO A 46 -4.92 -5.90 -1.19
N PHE A 47 -6.07 -6.41 -0.73
CA PHE A 47 -6.33 -7.85 -0.72
C PHE A 47 -6.34 -8.44 -2.14
N ALA A 48 -6.99 -7.76 -3.09
CA ALA A 48 -6.96 -8.17 -4.50
C ALA A 48 -5.55 -8.12 -5.11
N LEU A 49 -4.70 -7.19 -4.65
CA LEU A 49 -3.32 -7.09 -5.08
C LEU A 49 -2.46 -8.26 -4.57
N VAL A 50 -2.64 -8.66 -3.31
CA VAL A 50 -2.00 -9.86 -2.72
C VAL A 50 -2.40 -11.12 -3.48
N GLU A 51 -3.69 -11.28 -3.77
CA GLU A 51 -4.19 -12.42 -4.55
C GLU A 51 -3.52 -12.46 -5.93
N ARG A 52 -3.44 -11.31 -6.61
CA ARG A 52 -2.76 -11.24 -7.91
C ARG A 52 -1.28 -11.61 -7.84
N ALA A 53 -0.56 -11.12 -6.82
CA ALA A 53 0.85 -11.45 -6.60
C ALA A 53 1.11 -12.95 -6.38
N SER A 54 0.09 -13.72 -5.98
CA SER A 54 0.20 -15.18 -5.87
C SER A 54 0.17 -15.91 -7.22
N HIS A 55 -0.29 -15.24 -8.28
CA HIS A 55 -0.44 -15.81 -9.62
C HIS A 55 0.58 -15.28 -10.64
N GLU A 56 1.15 -14.10 -10.40
CA GLU A 56 2.16 -13.49 -11.28
C GLU A 56 3.25 -12.77 -10.48
N PRO A 57 4.49 -12.69 -11.01
CA PRO A 57 5.55 -11.90 -10.37
C PRO A 57 5.15 -10.42 -10.30
N LEU A 58 5.07 -9.91 -9.08
CA LEU A 58 4.68 -8.53 -8.81
C LEU A 58 5.32 -8.08 -7.49
N SER A 59 6.13 -7.03 -7.55
CA SER A 59 6.75 -6.45 -6.35
C SER A 59 6.68 -4.93 -6.38
N ILE A 60 6.29 -4.33 -5.25
CA ILE A 60 6.07 -2.89 -5.11
C ILE A 60 6.86 -2.30 -3.93
N SER A 61 7.07 -0.98 -3.97
CA SER A 61 7.49 -0.21 -2.80
C SER A 61 6.26 0.40 -2.14
N LEU A 62 5.94 -0.02 -0.91
CA LEU A 62 4.79 0.46 -0.16
C LEU A 62 5.16 1.55 0.84
N ILE A 63 4.47 2.69 0.73
CA ILE A 63 4.56 3.83 1.63
C ILE A 63 3.20 4.02 2.30
N THR A 64 3.17 4.02 3.62
CA THR A 64 1.94 4.24 4.40
C THR A 64 2.07 5.47 5.31
N GLY A 65 1.02 5.80 6.06
CA GLY A 65 1.14 6.75 7.17
C GLY A 65 1.95 6.16 8.33
N ALA A 66 1.51 5.01 8.84
CA ALA A 66 2.24 4.22 9.85
C ALA A 66 1.92 2.72 9.71
N SER A 67 1.59 2.02 10.80
CA SER A 67 1.15 0.63 10.74
C SER A 67 -0.27 0.51 10.14
N ILE A 68 -0.47 -0.57 9.39
CA ILE A 68 -1.76 -0.97 8.83
C ILE A 68 -2.32 -2.18 9.56
N GLY A 69 -3.63 -2.39 9.46
CA GLY A 69 -4.34 -3.44 10.19
C GLY A 69 -4.61 -4.68 9.35
N ASN A 70 -5.55 -5.50 9.84
CA ASN A 70 -6.21 -6.58 9.10
C ASN A 70 -5.28 -7.69 8.55
N GLY A 71 -4.07 -7.82 9.10
CA GLY A 71 -3.09 -8.80 8.64
C GLY A 71 -2.53 -8.51 7.25
N LEU A 72 -2.70 -7.29 6.74
CA LEU A 72 -2.34 -6.95 5.37
C LEU A 72 -0.82 -6.95 5.16
N ASP A 73 -0.05 -6.37 6.10
CA ASP A 73 1.42 -6.40 6.06
C ASP A 73 1.95 -7.85 6.02
N LYS A 74 1.34 -8.78 6.79
CA LYS A 74 1.66 -10.21 6.75
C LYS A 74 1.43 -10.80 5.37
N LEU A 75 0.22 -10.63 4.83
CA LEU A 75 -0.16 -11.23 3.54
C LEU A 75 0.68 -10.69 2.38
N MET A 76 1.01 -9.40 2.41
CA MET A 76 1.90 -8.78 1.42
C MET A 76 3.33 -9.31 1.52
N ALA A 77 3.83 -9.58 2.73
CA ALA A 77 5.15 -10.19 2.91
C ALA A 77 5.15 -11.66 2.42
N GLU A 78 4.15 -12.45 2.80
CA GLU A 78 4.04 -13.87 2.45
C GLU A 78 3.85 -14.11 0.94
N SER A 79 3.20 -13.17 0.24
CA SER A 79 3.02 -13.22 -1.23
C SER A 79 4.24 -12.72 -2.02
N GLY A 80 5.29 -12.20 -1.36
CA GLY A 80 6.44 -11.60 -2.05
C GLY A 80 6.15 -10.24 -2.69
N LEU A 81 5.01 -9.64 -2.40
CA LEU A 81 4.54 -8.39 -2.99
C LEU A 81 5.39 -7.17 -2.56
N LEU A 82 6.08 -7.23 -1.42
CA LEU A 82 6.86 -6.11 -0.89
C LEU A 82 8.33 -6.19 -1.27
N ALA A 83 8.78 -5.34 -2.21
CA ALA A 83 10.20 -5.07 -2.39
C ALA A 83 10.72 -4.14 -1.28
N ARG A 84 9.92 -3.14 -0.91
CA ARG A 84 10.27 -2.13 0.10
C ARG A 84 9.05 -1.68 0.89
N ARG A 85 9.25 -1.38 2.18
CA ARG A 85 8.22 -0.87 3.09
C ARG A 85 8.73 0.34 3.89
N MET A 86 7.87 1.36 4.06
CA MET A 86 8.11 2.54 4.91
C MET A 86 6.79 3.19 5.35
N PRO A 87 6.74 4.04 6.41
CA PRO A 87 7.81 4.33 7.37
C PRO A 87 7.71 3.51 8.66
N PHE A 88 6.62 2.74 8.86
CA PHE A 88 6.42 1.97 10.08
C PHE A 88 5.60 0.71 9.82
N GLN A 89 5.91 -0.37 10.53
CA GLN A 89 5.15 -1.62 10.56
C GLN A 89 5.19 -2.22 11.97
N ALA A 90 4.16 -2.98 12.32
CA ALA A 90 4.07 -3.67 13.61
C ALA A 90 3.77 -5.17 13.46
N ASP A 91 3.77 -5.69 12.23
CA ASP A 91 3.38 -7.07 11.94
C ASP A 91 4.57 -8.04 12.15
N PRO A 92 4.42 -9.13 12.93
CA PRO A 92 5.50 -10.07 13.19
C PRO A 92 6.03 -10.80 11.95
N ALA A 93 5.17 -11.14 10.98
CA ALA A 93 5.56 -11.86 9.79
C ALA A 93 6.35 -10.94 8.84
N LEU A 94 5.89 -9.69 8.67
CA LEU A 94 6.65 -8.69 7.93
C LEU A 94 7.98 -8.36 8.61
N ARG A 95 8.00 -8.22 9.95
CA ARG A 95 9.24 -8.00 10.71
C ARG A 95 10.25 -9.13 10.47
N LYS A 96 9.78 -10.37 10.42
CA LYS A 96 10.64 -11.52 10.09
C LYS A 96 11.20 -11.38 8.67
N ALA A 97 10.37 -11.11 7.67
CA ALA A 97 10.82 -10.94 6.28
C ALA A 97 11.82 -9.79 6.11
N ILE A 98 11.66 -8.70 6.86
CA ILE A 98 12.62 -7.59 6.92
C ILE A 98 13.95 -8.05 7.52
N ASN A 99 13.92 -8.74 8.66
CA ASN A 99 15.12 -9.23 9.34
C ASN A 99 15.87 -10.30 8.53
N ASP A 100 15.16 -11.05 7.70
CA ASP A 100 15.72 -12.04 6.78
C ASP A 100 16.27 -11.40 5.48
N GLY A 101 16.14 -10.07 5.32
CA GLY A 101 16.61 -9.33 4.15
C GLY A 101 15.74 -9.49 2.90
N GLN A 102 14.56 -10.09 3.02
CA GLN A 102 13.63 -10.32 1.91
C GLN A 102 12.87 -9.05 1.53
N VAL A 103 12.61 -8.17 2.51
CA VAL A 103 11.93 -6.88 2.30
C VAL A 103 12.83 -5.76 2.77
N MET A 104 13.08 -4.77 1.92
CA MET A 104 13.82 -3.58 2.33
C MET A 104 12.94 -2.69 3.20
N PHE A 105 13.41 -2.29 4.38
CA PHE A 105 12.64 -1.44 5.29
C PHE A 105 13.37 -0.13 5.57
N VAL A 106 12.60 0.96 5.60
CA VAL A 106 13.11 2.29 6.00
C VAL A 106 12.15 2.87 7.01
N ASP A 107 12.55 2.89 8.28
CA ASP A 107 11.87 3.60 9.35
C ASP A 107 12.27 5.07 9.36
N GLN A 108 11.30 5.93 9.10
CA GLN A 108 11.50 7.38 9.08
C GLN A 108 10.75 8.03 10.23
N HIS A 109 11.21 9.21 10.66
CA HIS A 109 10.37 10.10 11.44
C HIS A 109 9.10 10.38 10.64
N LEU A 110 7.93 10.06 11.23
CA LEU A 110 6.65 10.08 10.52
C LEU A 110 6.31 11.45 9.92
N SER A 111 6.80 12.54 10.53
CA SER A 111 6.63 13.91 10.04
C SER A 111 7.49 14.25 8.82
N GLU A 112 8.57 13.49 8.56
CA GLU A 112 9.58 13.84 7.57
C GLU A 112 9.39 13.14 6.22
N THR A 113 8.70 12.00 6.18
CA THR A 113 8.48 11.26 4.91
C THR A 113 7.90 12.15 3.82
N VAL A 114 6.88 12.96 4.16
CA VAL A 114 6.26 13.90 3.23
C VAL A 114 7.15 15.10 2.90
N GLU A 115 8.05 15.49 3.81
CA GLU A 115 9.02 16.58 3.57
C GLU A 115 10.08 16.13 2.58
N GLN A 116 10.59 14.91 2.73
CA GLN A 116 11.55 14.31 1.81
C GLN A 116 10.95 14.10 0.41
N MET A 117 9.67 13.73 0.31
CA MET A 117 8.97 13.61 -0.98
C MET A 117 8.76 14.94 -1.70
N ARG A 118 8.38 15.99 -0.95
CA ARG A 118 8.13 17.30 -1.56
C ARG A 118 9.43 18.01 -1.95
N SER A 119 10.52 17.73 -1.24
CA SER A 119 11.88 18.23 -1.52
C SER A 119 12.69 17.36 -2.50
N HIS A 120 12.06 16.34 -3.11
CA HIS A 120 12.66 15.47 -4.12
C HIS A 120 13.79 14.54 -3.63
N GLN A 121 13.91 14.35 -2.32
CA GLN A 121 14.87 13.42 -1.70
C GLN A 121 14.34 11.99 -1.62
N LEU A 122 13.01 11.83 -1.66
CA LEU A 122 12.32 10.55 -1.70
C LEU A 122 11.40 10.49 -2.91
N LYS A 123 11.40 9.35 -3.62
CA LYS A 123 10.49 9.13 -4.76
C LYS A 123 9.03 9.26 -4.30
N ARG A 124 8.22 9.97 -5.07
CA ARG A 124 6.77 10.10 -4.84
C ARG A 124 6.03 8.83 -5.28
N PRO A 125 4.87 8.51 -4.67
CA PRO A 125 4.03 7.42 -5.15
C PRO A 125 3.62 7.60 -6.61
N ASP A 126 3.70 6.51 -7.38
CA ASP A 126 3.16 6.43 -8.73
C ASP A 126 1.63 6.33 -8.69
N ILE A 127 1.09 5.71 -7.63
CA ILE A 127 -0.34 5.56 -7.37
C ILE A 127 -0.65 5.70 -5.88
N ALA A 128 -1.81 6.26 -5.55
CA ALA A 128 -2.30 6.40 -4.18
C ALA A 128 -3.61 5.63 -3.98
N VAL A 129 -3.71 4.85 -2.89
CA VAL A 129 -4.89 4.08 -2.51
C VAL A 129 -5.37 4.56 -1.15
N ILE A 130 -6.51 5.26 -1.12
CA ILE A 130 -7.04 5.96 0.06
C ILE A 130 -8.46 5.48 0.36
N GLU A 131 -8.75 5.14 1.63
CA GLU A 131 -10.10 4.81 2.13
C GLU A 131 -11.03 6.02 2.22
#